data_AF-A0A444KX39-F1
#
_entry.id   AF-A0A444KX39-F1
#
_cell.length_a   1.000
_cell.length_b   1.000
_cell.length_c   1.000
_cell.angle_alpha   90.00
_cell.angle_beta   90.00
_cell.angle_gamma   90.00
#
_symmetry.space_group_name_H-M   'P 1'
#
loop_
_entity.id
_entity.type
_entity.pdbx_description
1 polymer ?
#
loop_
_entity_poly.entity_id
_entity_poly.type
_entity_poly.pdbx_seq_one_letter_code
_entity_poly.pdbx_strand_id
1 'polypeptide(L)' 'MQRIKTFKTLTRGVSAALFLSVQVIICIGTVFWAVAETLGMAGTAAMVLGAIFAVPSAYALFFVSRMAFEAETDPANQ' A
#
# COMPACT_ATOMS: atom_id res chain seq x y z
N MET A 1 -11.38 -2.64 -24.56
CA MET A 1 -12.21 -1.66 -23.81
C MET A 1 -11.35 -0.45 -23.49
N GLN A 2 -11.83 0.77 -23.75
CA GLN A 2 -11.06 2.00 -23.54
C GLN A 2 -11.25 2.49 -22.10
N ARG A 3 -10.15 2.74 -21.37
CA ARG A 3 -10.20 3.26 -19.98
C ARG A 3 -10.61 4.72 -19.98
N ILE A 4 -11.44 5.12 -19.02
CA ILE A 4 -11.94 6.50 -18.89
C ILE A 4 -11.05 7.27 -17.91
N LYS A 5 -10.24 8.19 -18.45
CA LYS A 5 -9.31 9.03 -17.68
C LYS A 5 -9.81 10.47 -17.67
N THR A 6 -10.69 10.78 -16.71
CA THR A 6 -11.15 12.15 -16.45
C THR A 6 -10.55 12.63 -15.13
N PHE A 7 -10.65 13.94 -14.86
CA PHE A 7 -10.23 14.48 -13.58
C PHE A 7 -10.96 13.80 -12.40
N LYS A 8 -12.26 13.53 -12.57
CA LYS A 8 -13.09 12.83 -11.57
C LYS A 8 -12.62 11.40 -11.31
N THR A 9 -12.30 10.62 -12.34
CA THR A 9 -11.84 9.23 -12.13
C THR A 9 -10.44 9.17 -11.55
N LEU A 10 -9.58 10.14 -11.88
CA LEU A 10 -8.24 10.23 -11.32
C LEU A 10 -8.28 10.59 -9.83
N THR A 11 -9.09 11.58 -9.43
CA THR A 11 -9.21 11.96 -8.01
C THR A 11 -9.80 10.83 -7.17
N ARG A 12 -10.84 10.14 -7.68
CA ARG A 12 -11.39 8.94 -7.02
C ARG A 12 -10.35 7.83 -6.89
N GLY A 13 -9.57 7.57 -7.96
CA GLY A 13 -8.46 6.61 -7.95
C GLY A 13 -7.42 6.93 -6.88
N VAL A 14 -7.02 8.20 -6.77
CA VAL A 14 -6.07 8.66 -5.75
C VAL A 14 -6.65 8.50 -4.33
N SER A 15 -7.90 8.90 -4.10
CA SER A 15 -8.55 8.75 -2.79
C SER A 15 -8.63 7.28 -2.36
N ALA A 16 -9.02 6.38 -3.28
CA ALA A 16 -9.08 4.95 -3.01
C ALA A 16 -7.68 4.36 -2.74
N ALA A 17 -6.67 4.75 -3.55
CA ALA A 17 -5.29 4.31 -3.36
C ALA A 17 -4.74 4.74 -1.99
N LEU A 18 -4.99 5.98 -1.56
CA LEU A 18 -4.57 6.48 -0.25
C LEU A 18 -5.24 5.71 0.90
N PHE A 19 -6.55 5.48 0.80
CA PHE A 19 -7.30 4.74 1.81
C PHE A 19 -6.79 3.30 1.99
N LEU A 20 -6.53 2.59 0.89
CA LEU A 20 -5.96 1.24 0.94
C LEU A 20 -4.51 1.25 1.42
N SER A 21 -3.72 2.24 1.01
CA SER A 21 -2.32 2.38 1.42
C SER A 21 -2.17 2.51 2.93
N VAL A 22 -3.03 3.30 3.60
CA VAL A 22 -3.03 3.43 5.07
C VAL A 22 -3.26 2.07 5.73
N GLN A 23 -4.22 1.29 5.26
CA GLN A 23 -4.51 -0.04 5.82
C GLN A 23 -3.35 -1.00 5.64
N VAL A 24 -2.73 -1.01 4.46
CA VAL A 24 -1.54 -1.83 4.17
C VAL A 24 -0.39 -1.45 5.09
N ILE A 25 -0.09 -0.16 5.24
CA ILE A 25 1.01 0.31 6.11
C ILE A 25 0.75 -0.09 7.56
N ILE A 26 -0.48 0.06 8.06
CA ILE A 26 -0.83 -0.35 9.42
C ILE A 26 -0.62 -1.85 9.60
N CYS A 27 -1.11 -2.68 8.67
CA CYS A 27 -0.97 -4.13 8.74
C CYS A 27 0.49 -4.59 8.70
N ILE A 28 1.31 -4.01 7.84
CA ILE A 28 2.74 -4.30 7.78
C ILE A 28 3.44 -3.82 9.06
N GLY A 29 3.09 -2.63 9.54
CA GLY A 29 3.65 -2.05 10.76
C GLY A 29 3.37 -2.91 12.00
N THR A 30 2.16 -3.48 12.12
CA THR A 30 1.84 -4.38 13.23
C THR A 30 2.62 -5.69 13.17
N VAL A 31 2.80 -6.27 11.96
CA VAL A 31 3.62 -7.47 11.78
C VAL A 31 5.09 -7.18 12.09
N PHE A 32 5.64 -6.08 11.57
CA PHE A 32 7.00 -5.63 11.87
C PHE A 32 7.21 -5.50 13.38
N TRP A 33 6.31 -4.81 14.07
CA TRP A 33 6.39 -4.61 15.51
C TRP A 33 6.33 -5.94 16.27
N ALA A 34 5.37 -6.81 15.92
CA ALA A 34 5.24 -8.11 16.57
C ALA A 34 6.51 -8.97 16.40
N VAL A 35 7.13 -8.96 15.21
CA VAL A 35 8.38 -9.69 14.95
C VAL A 35 9.55 -9.06 15.72
N ALA A 36 9.67 -7.74 15.74
CA ALA A 36 10.72 -7.05 16.47
C ALA A 36 10.65 -7.36 17.98
N GLU A 37 9.46 -7.27 18.56
CA GLU A 37 9.24 -7.48 20.00
C GLU A 37 9.47 -8.94 20.41
N THR A 38 8.95 -9.90 19.62
CA THR A 38 9.12 -11.34 19.91
C THR A 38 10.57 -11.80 19.84
N LEU A 39 11.39 -11.14 19.01
CA LEU A 39 12.82 -11.44 18.88
C LEU A 39 13.71 -10.55 19.75
N GLY A 40 13.12 -9.64 20.53
CA GLY A 40 13.86 -8.68 21.36
C GLY A 40 14.78 -7.75 20.54
N MET A 41 14.43 -7.48 19.29
CA MET A 41 15.24 -6.66 18.38
C MET A 41 15.06 -5.18 18.68
N ALA A 42 16.18 -4.48 18.94
CA ALA A 42 16.20 -3.03 19.14
C ALA A 42 17.33 -2.38 18.31
N GLY A 43 17.27 -1.05 18.18
CA GLY A 43 18.31 -0.26 17.52
C GLY A 43 18.58 -0.70 16.07
N THR A 44 19.84 -1.02 15.78
CA THR A 44 20.28 -1.42 14.43
C THR A 44 19.63 -2.70 13.92
N ALA A 45 19.35 -3.69 14.79
CA ALA A 45 18.67 -4.92 14.38
C ALA A 45 17.24 -4.64 13.89
N ALA A 46 16.51 -3.76 14.58
CA ALA A 46 15.18 -3.31 14.16
C ALA A 46 15.23 -2.50 12.86
N MET A 47 16.29 -1.71 12.63
CA MET A 47 16.48 -0.99 11.35
C MET A 47 16.69 -1.94 10.17
N VAL A 48 17.50 -2.99 10.34
CA VAL A 48 17.71 -4.02 9.31
C VAL A 48 16.41 -4.76 9.02
N LEU A 49 15.66 -5.13 10.06
CA LEU A 49 14.32 -5.71 9.90
C LEU A 49 13.39 -4.77 9.12
N GLY A 50 13.42 -3.47 9.44
CA GLY A 50 12.65 -2.45 8.71
C GLY A 50 13.03 -2.38 7.23
N ALA A 51 14.32 -2.46 6.89
CA ALA A 51 14.78 -2.50 5.50
C ALA A 51 14.30 -3.75 4.76
N ILE A 52 14.26 -4.91 5.43
CA ILE A 52 13.70 -6.15 4.88
C ILE A 52 12.21 -5.98 4.58
N PHE A 53 11.46 -5.33 5.48
CA PHE A 53 10.03 -5.06 5.31
C PHE A 53 9.74 -3.95 4.29
N ALA A 54 10.69 -3.06 3.98
CA ALA A 54 10.50 -1.96 3.05
C ALA A 54 10.18 -2.44 1.62
N VAL A 55 10.85 -3.49 1.14
CA VAL A 55 10.63 -4.06 -0.20
C VAL A 55 9.21 -4.60 -0.39
N PRO A 56 8.70 -5.53 0.46
CA PRO A 56 7.32 -6.00 0.34
C PRO A 56 6.29 -4.88 0.59
N SER A 57 6.61 -3.89 1.44
CA SER A 57 5.76 -2.71 1.63
C SER A 57 5.61 -1.88 0.36
N ALA A 58 6.72 -1.57 -0.30
CA ALA A 58 6.71 -0.82 -1.55
C ALA A 58 5.95 -1.58 -2.65
N TYR A 59 6.14 -2.90 -2.73
CA TYR A 59 5.40 -3.75 -3.66
C TYR A 59 3.88 -3.73 -3.38
N ALA A 60 3.49 -3.87 -2.11
CA ALA A 60 2.08 -3.83 -1.72
C ALA A 60 1.43 -2.46 -2.03
N LEU A 61 2.13 -1.36 -1.74
CA LEU A 61 1.68 -0.01 -2.05
C LEU A 61 1.50 0.21 -3.55
N PHE A 62 2.46 -0.26 -4.36
CA PHE A 62 2.34 -0.23 -5.81
C PHE A 62 1.12 -1.03 -6.29
N PHE A 63 0.93 -2.23 -5.75
CA PHE A 63 -0.16 -3.11 -6.14
C PHE A 63 -1.54 -2.51 -5.83
N VAL A 64 -1.76 -2.02 -4.61
CA VAL A 64 -3.05 -1.41 -4.24
C VAL A 64 -3.32 -0.12 -5.00
N SER A 65 -2.29 0.67 -5.29
CA SER A 65 -2.42 1.88 -6.11
C SER A 65 -2.83 1.54 -7.54
N ARG A 66 -2.22 0.49 -8.12
CA ARG A 66 -2.59 0.01 -9.46
C ARG A 66 -4.02 -0.53 -9.48
N MET A 67 -4.40 -1.32 -8.48
CA MET A 67 -5.76 -1.87 -8.36
C MET A 67 -6.82 -0.75 -8.26
N ALA A 68 -6.56 0.26 -7.42
CA ALA A 68 -7.45 1.41 -7.28
C ALA A 68 -7.59 2.20 -8.60
N PHE A 69 -6.49 2.39 -9.32
CA PHE A 69 -6.52 3.04 -10.63
C PHE A 69 -7.30 2.22 -11.66
N GLU A 70 -7.07 0.92 -11.73
CA GLU A 70 -7.75 0.02 -12.66
C GLU A 70 -9.27 -0.01 -12.39
N ALA A 71 -9.68 -0.07 -11.12
CA ALA A 71 -11.08 -0.05 -10.71
C ALA A 71 -11.78 1.28 -11.04
N GLU A 72 -11.14 2.42 -10.76
CA GLU A 72 -11.74 3.74 -10.97
C GLU A 72 -11.73 4.22 -12.43
N THR A 73 -10.84 3.66 -13.25
CA THR A 73 -10.80 3.94 -14.70
C THR A 73 -11.56 2.92 -15.55
N ASP A 74 -12.22 1.94 -14.91
CA ASP A 74 -13.08 0.98 -15.59
C ASP A 74 -14.33 1.64 -16.16
N PRO A 75 -14.65 1.44 -17.45
CA PRO A 75 -15.88 1.96 -18.04
C PRO A 75 -17.15 1.42 -17.38
N ALA A 76 -17.10 0.26 -16.70
CA ALA A 76 -18.24 -0.26 -15.94
C ALA A 76 -18.50 0.48 -14.61
N ASN A 77 -17.56 1.34 -14.16
CA ASN A 77 -17.65 2.11 -12.91
C ASN A 77 -18.01 3.60 -13.16
N GLN A 78 -18.46 3.92 -14.38
CA GLN A 78 -19.06 5.21 -14.74
C GLN A 78 -20.58 5.12 -14.76
#